data_AF-A0A357QPI0-F1
#
_entry.id   AF-A0A357QPI0-F1
#
_cell.length_a   1.000
_cell.length_b   1.000
_cell.length_c   1.000
_cell.angle_alpha   90.00
_cell.angle_beta   90.00
_cell.angle_gamma   90.00
#
_symmetry.space_group_name_H-M   'P 1'
#
loop_
_entity.id
_entity.type
_entity.pdbx_description
1 polymer ?
#
loop_
_entity_poly.entity_id
_entity_poly.type
_entity_poly.pdbx_seq_one_letter_code
_entity_poly.pdbx_strand_id
1 'polypeptide(L)'
;MKAPSEKQILTILILLSVLLSYCSGQKSKNEDDKGGKTKTPEVIFEIEQNGVNIKPEKNIFSLNRSPFTIRLKMVNIDGAYVSTSFDGYYYNLTDSIDMKRLPAIILPEYGKNMEKEIYIDSVAFHFWCSCPEDLPPYFTNTFDKITTIGDTIIGERTIENYWSNKTDYKIETISSDIYIMLLVVEHKNQQPVKELNRQKYIIRFAVNKNEHHRGFIYRIFSNNSLYY
;
A
#
# COMPACT_ATOMS: atom_id res chain seq x y z
N MET A 1 19.62 -13.61 48.34
CA MET A 1 19.17 -13.49 46.92
C MET A 1 20.03 -12.42 46.26
N LYS A 2 20.66 -12.71 45.11
CA LYS A 2 21.44 -11.71 44.36
C LYS A 2 20.50 -10.89 43.48
N ALA A 3 20.67 -9.57 43.49
CA ALA A 3 19.93 -8.69 42.59
C ALA A 3 20.32 -8.97 41.12
N PRO A 4 19.36 -8.88 40.18
CA PRO A 4 19.65 -9.08 38.76
C PRO A 4 20.60 -7.99 38.25
N SER A 5 21.47 -8.37 37.32
CA SER A 5 22.42 -7.42 36.71
C SER A 5 21.71 -6.46 35.76
N GLU A 6 22.28 -5.29 35.50
CA GLU A 6 21.72 -4.29 34.56
C GLU A 6 21.41 -4.88 33.18
N LYS A 7 22.25 -5.82 32.70
CA LYS A 7 22.00 -6.53 31.44
C LYS A 7 20.77 -7.42 31.52
N GLN A 8 20.54 -8.11 32.64
CA GLN A 8 19.33 -8.91 32.85
C GLN A 8 18.07 -8.04 32.94
N ILE A 9 18.16 -6.88 33.57
CA ILE A 9 17.06 -5.90 33.64
C ILE A 9 16.70 -5.40 32.23
N LEU A 10 17.71 -5.09 31.41
CA LEU A 10 17.49 -4.64 30.03
C LEU A 10 16.87 -5.74 29.15
N THR A 11 17.31 -6.99 29.28
CA THR A 11 16.72 -8.11 28.53
C THR A 11 15.27 -8.37 28.94
N ILE A 12 14.93 -8.25 30.23
CA ILE A 12 13.55 -8.40 30.72
C ILE A 12 12.65 -7.26 30.21
N LEU A 13 13.15 -6.02 30.16
CA LEU A 13 12.41 -4.87 29.60
C LEU A 13 12.14 -5.04 28.09
N ILE A 14 13.11 -5.55 27.33
CA ILE A 14 12.93 -5.82 25.90
C ILE A 14 11.89 -6.93 25.70
N LEU A 15 11.93 -8.01 26.49
CA LEU A 15 10.90 -9.07 26.42
C LEU A 15 9.50 -8.58 26.82
N LEU A 16 9.37 -7.69 27.80
CA LEU A 16 8.07 -7.11 28.17
C LEU A 16 7.48 -6.23 27.06
N SER A 17 8.33 -5.52 26.30
CA SER A 17 7.86 -4.66 25.20
C SER A 17 7.31 -5.46 24.01
N VAL A 18 7.82 -6.67 23.77
CA VAL A 18 7.36 -7.55 22.69
C VAL A 18 6.02 -8.22 23.05
N LEU A 19 5.76 -8.46 24.34
CA LEU A 19 4.50 -9.08 24.81
C LEU A 19 3.31 -8.11 24.87
N LEU A 20 3.54 -6.79 24.86
CA LEU A 20 2.46 -5.79 24.82
C LEU A 20 1.94 -5.49 23.40
N SER A 21 2.49 -6.14 22.37
CA SER A 21 1.98 -6.05 20.98
C SER A 21 0.96 -7.14 20.62
N TYR A 22 0.48 -7.92 21.60
CA TYR A 22 -0.73 -8.73 21.40
C TYR A 22 -1.93 -7.79 21.39
N CYS A 23 -2.45 -7.50 20.20
CA CYS A 23 -3.75 -6.87 20.02
C CYS A 23 -4.77 -7.57 20.92
N SER A 24 -5.16 -6.91 21.99
CA SER A 24 -6.46 -7.17 22.60
C SER A 24 -7.48 -6.74 21.55
N GLY A 25 -7.98 -7.71 20.79
CA GLY A 25 -9.13 -7.53 19.92
C GLY A 25 -10.27 -6.98 20.78
N GLN A 26 -10.47 -5.67 20.71
CA GLN A 26 -11.68 -5.06 21.23
C GLN A 26 -12.81 -5.59 20.35
N LYS A 27 -13.59 -6.52 20.90
CA LYS A 27 -14.88 -6.89 20.35
C LYS A 27 -15.76 -5.64 20.32
N SER A 28 -15.76 -4.93 19.20
CA SER A 28 -16.83 -4.00 18.87
C SER A 28 -18.07 -4.85 18.60
N LYS A 29 -18.88 -5.06 19.65
CA LYS A 29 -20.26 -5.46 19.47
C LYS A 29 -20.97 -4.28 18.83
N ASN A 30 -21.23 -4.37 17.53
CA ASN A 30 -22.21 -3.52 16.88
C ASN A 30 -23.58 -3.81 17.52
N GLU A 31 -23.98 -2.96 18.46
CA GLU A 31 -25.38 -2.76 18.79
C GLU A 31 -26.09 -2.21 17.55
N ASP A 32 -27.20 -2.85 17.17
CA ASP A 32 -28.13 -2.38 16.16
C ASP A 32 -28.72 -1.02 16.57
N ASP A 33 -27.99 0.07 16.30
CA ASP A 33 -28.49 1.43 16.45
C ASP A 33 -29.49 1.75 15.34
N LYS A 34 -30.77 1.48 15.64
CA LYS A 34 -31.93 1.87 14.83
C LYS A 34 -32.14 3.39 14.93
N GLY A 35 -31.30 4.18 14.27
CA GLY A 35 -31.51 5.63 14.18
C GLY A 35 -30.34 6.48 13.70
N GLY A 36 -29.11 5.96 13.71
CA GLY A 36 -27.94 6.67 13.24
C GLY A 36 -27.90 6.79 11.71
N LYS A 37 -27.65 7.99 11.18
CA LYS A 37 -27.24 8.17 9.77
C LYS A 37 -26.12 7.17 9.48
N THR A 38 -26.37 6.22 8.58
CA THR A 38 -25.36 5.26 8.15
C THR A 38 -24.14 6.03 7.65
N LYS A 39 -23.04 5.96 8.40
CA LYS A 39 -21.82 6.68 8.06
C LYS A 39 -21.28 6.09 6.76
N THR A 40 -21.01 6.95 5.77
CA THR A 40 -20.60 6.52 4.43
C THR A 40 -19.15 6.01 4.47
N PRO A 41 -18.88 4.81 3.95
CA PRO A 41 -17.52 4.32 3.68
C PRO A 41 -16.68 5.30 2.86
N GLU A 42 -15.50 5.65 3.36
CA GLU A 42 -14.56 6.54 2.67
C GLU A 42 -13.13 6.01 2.78
N VAL A 43 -12.36 6.16 1.69
CA VAL A 43 -10.92 5.96 1.67
C VAL A 43 -10.24 7.22 1.16
N ILE A 44 -9.12 7.63 1.75
CA ILE A 44 -8.29 8.74 1.27
C ILE A 44 -6.89 8.21 1.09
N PHE A 45 -6.34 8.41 -0.11
CA PHE A 45 -5.00 8.01 -0.49
C PHE A 45 -4.04 9.20 -0.45
N GLU A 46 -3.01 9.10 0.38
CA GLU A 46 -1.97 10.12 0.54
C GLU A 46 -0.60 9.50 0.30
N ILE A 47 0.34 10.31 -0.21
CA ILE A 47 1.75 9.93 -0.33
C ILE A 47 2.61 10.93 0.42
N GLU A 48 3.54 10.42 1.22
CA GLU A 48 4.59 11.20 1.86
C GLU A 48 5.96 10.78 1.30
N GLN A 49 6.80 11.73 0.93
CA GLN A 49 8.18 11.47 0.51
C GLN A 49 9.11 12.47 1.19
N ASN A 50 10.18 11.98 1.83
CA ASN A 50 11.14 12.80 2.58
C ASN A 50 10.49 13.70 3.66
N GLY A 51 9.48 13.18 4.36
CA GLY A 51 8.73 13.90 5.39
C GLY A 51 7.77 14.97 4.86
N VAL A 52 7.56 15.04 3.54
CA VAL A 52 6.66 16.00 2.89
C VAL A 52 5.46 15.27 2.29
N ASN A 53 4.25 15.71 2.64
CA ASN A 53 3.02 15.22 2.02
C ASN A 53 2.93 15.75 0.57
N ILE A 54 2.90 14.83 -0.39
CA ILE A 54 2.83 15.12 -1.82
C ILE A 54 1.37 15.24 -2.21
N LYS A 55 0.96 16.43 -2.68
CA LYS A 55 -0.40 16.64 -3.17
C LYS A 55 -0.50 16.18 -4.64
N PRO A 56 -1.54 15.42 -5.01
CA PRO A 56 -1.73 15.05 -6.39
C PRO A 56 -2.26 16.23 -7.21
N GLU A 57 -1.79 16.38 -8.45
CA GLU A 57 -2.39 17.25 -9.45
C GLU A 57 -3.15 16.39 -10.45
N LYS A 58 -4.49 16.58 -10.56
CA LYS A 58 -5.35 15.75 -11.43
C LYS A 58 -5.13 14.24 -11.21
N ASN A 59 -5.05 13.83 -9.94
CA ASN A 59 -4.78 12.45 -9.49
C ASN A 59 -3.38 11.91 -9.84
N ILE A 60 -2.42 12.78 -10.20
CA ILE A 60 -1.04 12.39 -10.47
C ILE A 60 -0.15 12.86 -9.31
N PHE A 61 0.49 11.91 -8.64
CA PHE A 61 1.58 12.18 -7.70
C PHE A 61 2.90 12.20 -8.46
N SER A 62 3.61 13.33 -8.39
CA SER A 62 4.96 13.45 -8.95
C SER A 62 5.98 13.23 -7.85
N LEU A 63 6.71 12.11 -7.92
CA LEU A 63 7.69 11.70 -6.91
C LEU A 63 9.10 11.68 -7.48
N ASN A 64 10.11 11.80 -6.62
CA ASN A 64 11.46 11.40 -6.97
C ASN A 64 11.56 9.87 -6.96
N ARG A 65 12.53 9.31 -7.71
CA ARG A 65 12.91 7.89 -7.67
C ARG A 65 13.62 7.56 -6.35
N SER A 66 12.88 7.59 -5.25
CA SER A 66 13.35 7.34 -3.89
C SER A 66 12.22 6.75 -3.05
N PRO A 67 12.52 6.09 -1.92
CA PRO A 67 11.49 5.57 -1.02
C PRO A 67 10.42 6.60 -0.65
N PHE A 68 9.18 6.13 -0.47
CA PHE A 68 8.04 6.95 -0.06
C PHE A 68 7.09 6.15 0.83
N THR A 69 6.16 6.81 1.48
CA THR A 69 5.13 6.18 2.31
C THR A 69 3.76 6.44 1.70
N ILE A 70 2.96 5.39 1.53
CA ILE A 70 1.54 5.50 1.24
C ILE A 70 0.78 5.49 2.56
N ARG A 71 -0.16 6.41 2.72
CA ARG A 71 -1.09 6.45 3.85
C ARG A 71 -2.52 6.31 3.34
N LEU A 72 -3.21 5.28 3.83
CA LEU A 72 -4.65 5.10 3.61
C LEU A 72 -5.39 5.53 4.87
N LYS A 73 -6.23 6.57 4.76
CA LYS A 73 -7.22 6.89 5.79
C LYS A 73 -8.54 6.24 5.39
N MET A 74 -9.07 5.41 6.26
CA MET A 74 -10.20 4.54 6.01
C MET A 74 -11.27 4.86 7.07
N VAL A 75 -12.44 5.32 6.65
CA VAL A 75 -13.53 5.74 7.55
C VAL A 75 -14.68 4.75 7.40
N ASN A 76 -15.04 4.08 8.50
CA ASN A 76 -16.06 3.01 8.54
C ASN A 76 -15.79 1.84 7.57
N ILE A 77 -14.52 1.60 7.25
CA ILE A 77 -14.06 0.43 6.49
C ILE A 77 -12.70 -0.01 7.03
N ASP A 78 -12.38 -1.28 6.84
CA ASP A 78 -11.15 -1.88 7.36
C ASP A 78 -10.06 -2.07 6.31
N GLY A 79 -10.38 -1.84 5.03
CA GLY A 79 -9.43 -2.03 3.94
C GLY A 79 -9.94 -1.58 2.59
N ALA A 80 -9.03 -1.59 1.62
CA ALA A 80 -9.32 -1.35 0.22
C ALA A 80 -8.61 -2.38 -0.66
N TYR A 81 -9.26 -2.78 -1.75
CA TYR A 81 -8.62 -3.54 -2.80
C TYR A 81 -7.77 -2.60 -3.65
N VAL A 82 -6.52 -2.95 -3.88
CA VAL A 82 -5.53 -2.13 -4.56
C VAL A 82 -5.00 -2.90 -5.75
N SER A 83 -5.19 -2.34 -6.94
CA SER A 83 -4.51 -2.80 -8.15
C SER A 83 -3.47 -1.76 -8.55
N THR A 84 -2.28 -2.24 -8.87
CA THR A 84 -1.08 -1.45 -9.14
C THR A 84 -0.40 -2.07 -10.36
N SER A 85 -0.32 -1.33 -11.47
CA SER A 85 0.24 -1.87 -12.72
C SER A 85 1.02 -0.81 -13.51
N PHE A 86 1.83 -1.26 -14.47
CA PHE A 86 2.51 -0.37 -15.43
C PHE A 86 1.69 -0.07 -16.68
N ASP A 87 0.67 -0.88 -16.98
CA ASP A 87 -0.14 -0.78 -18.21
C ASP A 87 -1.51 -0.10 -18.00
N GLY A 88 -1.91 0.09 -16.73
CA GLY A 88 -3.17 0.69 -16.36
C GLY A 88 -4.42 -0.12 -16.71
N TYR A 89 -4.36 -1.46 -16.85
CA TYR A 89 -5.54 -2.27 -17.21
C TYR A 89 -6.77 -1.97 -16.33
N TYR A 90 -6.68 -2.17 -15.01
CA TYR A 90 -7.77 -1.85 -14.09
C TYR A 90 -7.99 -0.35 -13.93
N TYR A 91 -6.92 0.45 -13.96
CA TYR A 91 -7.02 1.91 -13.93
C TYR A 91 -7.90 2.45 -15.05
N ASN A 92 -7.84 1.89 -16.26
CA ASN A 92 -8.64 2.33 -17.40
C ASN A 92 -10.05 1.73 -17.43
N LEU A 93 -10.40 0.83 -16.50
CA LEU A 93 -11.71 0.20 -16.46
C LEU A 93 -12.81 1.23 -16.19
N THR A 94 -13.74 1.37 -17.13
CA THR A 94 -14.93 2.24 -17.00
C THR A 94 -16.07 1.52 -16.28
N ASP A 95 -16.19 0.22 -16.51
CA ASP A 95 -17.27 -0.59 -15.97
C ASP A 95 -17.01 -0.97 -14.50
N SER A 96 -18.10 -1.28 -13.78
CA SER A 96 -18.01 -1.87 -12.45
C SER A 96 -17.28 -3.22 -12.52
N ILE A 97 -16.50 -3.53 -11.48
CA ILE A 97 -15.88 -4.85 -11.39
C ILE A 97 -16.98 -5.87 -11.05
N ASP A 98 -16.93 -7.03 -11.70
CA ASP A 98 -17.80 -8.13 -11.29
C ASP A 98 -17.36 -8.64 -9.91
N MET A 99 -18.16 -8.31 -8.88
CA MET A 99 -17.88 -8.68 -7.49
C MET A 99 -17.78 -10.20 -7.30
N LYS A 100 -18.43 -11.00 -8.16
CA LYS A 100 -18.31 -12.48 -8.11
C LYS A 100 -16.94 -12.96 -8.60
N ARG A 101 -16.26 -12.18 -9.44
CA ARG A 101 -14.93 -12.49 -9.96
C ARG A 101 -13.81 -11.94 -9.10
N LEU A 102 -14.07 -10.88 -8.32
CA LEU A 102 -13.06 -10.27 -7.46
C LEU A 102 -12.32 -11.31 -6.58
N PRO A 103 -12.98 -12.27 -5.90
CA PRO A 103 -12.29 -13.33 -5.15
C PRO A 103 -11.25 -14.13 -5.94
N ALA A 104 -11.46 -14.34 -7.23
CA ALA A 104 -10.58 -15.16 -8.08
C ALA A 104 -9.34 -14.40 -8.58
N ILE A 105 -9.32 -13.07 -8.43
CA ILE A 105 -8.23 -12.19 -8.88
C ILE A 105 -7.55 -11.47 -7.72
N ILE A 106 -7.85 -11.85 -6.47
CA ILE A 106 -7.13 -11.34 -5.30
C ILE A 106 -5.87 -12.17 -5.10
N LEU A 107 -4.72 -11.49 -5.01
CA LEU A 107 -3.49 -12.05 -4.48
C LEU A 107 -3.35 -11.63 -3.01
N PRO A 108 -3.45 -12.58 -2.06
CA PRO A 108 -3.29 -12.26 -0.65
C PRO A 108 -1.84 -11.83 -0.38
N GLU A 109 -1.68 -10.73 0.35
CA GLU A 109 -0.42 -10.35 0.97
C GLU A 109 -0.38 -10.94 2.38
N TYR A 110 0.71 -11.64 2.71
CA TYR A 110 0.88 -12.31 3.99
C TYR A 110 1.78 -11.51 4.91
N GLY A 111 1.22 -11.09 6.04
CA GLY A 111 1.91 -10.33 7.07
C GLY A 111 1.96 -8.83 6.79
N LYS A 112 2.70 -8.14 7.67
CA LYS A 112 3.05 -6.73 7.47
C LYS A 112 3.87 -6.58 6.19
N ASN A 113 3.95 -5.36 5.67
CA ASN A 113 4.79 -4.97 4.54
C ASN A 113 6.31 -5.05 4.87
N MET A 114 6.78 -6.26 5.19
CA MET A 114 8.13 -6.56 5.68
C MET A 114 9.20 -6.23 4.63
N GLU A 115 8.90 -6.54 3.36
CA GLU A 115 9.79 -6.27 2.21
C GLU A 115 9.69 -4.82 1.70
N LYS A 116 8.80 -4.02 2.32
CA LYS A 116 8.56 -2.61 1.97
C LYS A 116 8.32 -2.44 0.47
N GLU A 117 7.41 -3.23 -0.05
CA GLU A 117 7.19 -3.37 -1.48
C GLU A 117 5.79 -2.92 -1.89
N ILE A 118 5.70 -2.47 -3.14
CA ILE A 118 4.45 -2.36 -3.88
C ILE A 118 4.44 -3.44 -4.95
N TYR A 119 3.42 -4.29 -4.95
CA TYR A 119 3.23 -5.29 -6.00
C TYR A 119 2.85 -4.59 -7.30
N ILE A 120 3.41 -5.01 -8.43
CA ILE A 120 3.05 -4.51 -9.75
C ILE A 120 2.54 -5.69 -10.58
N ASP A 121 1.22 -5.77 -10.72
CA ASP A 121 0.50 -6.84 -11.39
C ASP A 121 -0.65 -6.28 -12.25
N SER A 122 -0.72 -6.71 -13.51
CA SER A 122 -1.72 -6.23 -14.47
C SER A 122 -3.11 -6.85 -14.29
N VAL A 123 -3.21 -7.97 -13.58
CA VAL A 123 -4.41 -8.82 -13.54
C VAL A 123 -4.86 -9.19 -12.11
N ALA A 124 -4.16 -8.68 -11.10
CA ALA A 124 -4.50 -8.91 -9.70
C ALA A 124 -4.92 -7.65 -8.94
N PHE A 125 -5.69 -7.89 -7.89
CA PHE A 125 -5.87 -6.98 -6.77
C PHE A 125 -5.16 -7.53 -5.54
N HIS A 126 -4.58 -6.64 -4.77
CA HIS A 126 -4.14 -6.89 -3.40
C HIS A 126 -5.17 -6.30 -2.46
N PHE A 127 -5.23 -6.76 -1.21
CA PHE A 127 -6.12 -6.17 -0.21
C PHE A 127 -5.29 -5.54 0.89
N TRP A 128 -5.33 -4.21 0.99
CA TRP A 128 -4.64 -3.47 2.03
C TRP A 128 -5.60 -3.18 3.17
N CYS A 129 -5.35 -3.80 4.33
CA CYS A 129 -6.28 -3.75 5.46
C CYS A 129 -5.58 -3.80 6.81
N SER A 130 -6.30 -3.36 7.84
CA SER A 130 -5.86 -3.42 9.25
C SER A 130 -6.14 -4.76 9.93
N CYS A 131 -6.70 -5.74 9.20
CA CYS A 131 -7.08 -7.07 9.68
C CYS A 131 -8.26 -7.11 10.66
N PRO A 132 -9.49 -6.87 10.18
CA PRO A 132 -10.69 -7.03 11.00
C PRO A 132 -11.06 -8.51 11.22
N GLU A 133 -11.78 -8.81 12.30
CA GLU A 133 -12.18 -10.18 12.69
C GLU A 133 -13.19 -10.83 11.72
N ASP A 134 -13.85 -10.03 10.87
CA ASP A 134 -14.94 -10.44 9.98
C ASP A 134 -14.48 -10.77 8.56
N LEU A 135 -13.17 -10.74 8.28
CA LEU A 135 -12.60 -11.14 7.00
C LEU A 135 -12.02 -12.56 7.03
N PRO A 136 -11.86 -13.20 5.85
CA PRO A 136 -11.21 -14.50 5.77
C PRO A 136 -9.82 -14.52 6.44
N PRO A 137 -9.43 -15.62 7.11
CA PRO A 137 -8.24 -15.67 7.98
C PRO A 137 -6.90 -15.52 7.24
N TYR A 138 -6.91 -15.54 5.91
CA TYR A 138 -5.73 -15.29 5.09
C TYR A 138 -5.50 -13.81 4.81
N PHE A 139 -6.47 -12.92 5.09
CA PHE A 139 -6.19 -11.50 5.15
C PHE A 139 -5.53 -11.19 6.48
N THR A 140 -4.37 -10.55 6.40
CA THR A 140 -3.59 -10.15 7.55
C THR A 140 -3.28 -8.67 7.45
N ASN A 141 -2.87 -8.04 8.54
CA ASN A 141 -2.53 -6.62 8.50
C ASN A 141 -1.35 -6.42 7.55
N THR A 142 -1.56 -5.63 6.50
CA THR A 142 -0.54 -5.38 5.48
C THR A 142 0.15 -4.02 5.66
N PHE A 143 -0.21 -3.26 6.69
CA PHE A 143 0.41 -1.97 7.02
C PHE A 143 1.61 -2.14 7.98
N ASP A 144 2.61 -1.28 7.81
CA ASP A 144 3.76 -1.17 8.74
C ASP A 144 3.26 -0.69 10.11
N LYS A 145 2.37 0.31 10.05
CA LYS A 145 1.82 1.02 11.20
C LYS A 145 0.33 1.29 10.98
N ILE A 146 -0.44 1.10 12.04
CA ILE A 146 -1.86 1.42 12.10
C ILE A 146 -2.07 2.43 13.23
N THR A 147 -2.89 3.44 12.97
CA THR A 147 -3.42 4.36 13.99
C THR A 147 -4.93 4.41 13.87
N THR A 148 -5.66 4.27 14.98
CA THR A 148 -7.12 4.34 15.01
C THR A 148 -7.58 5.58 15.77
N ILE A 149 -8.46 6.37 15.18
CA ILE A 149 -9.03 7.60 15.74
C ILE A 149 -10.55 7.58 15.51
N GLY A 150 -11.32 7.21 16.53
CA GLY A 150 -12.76 6.96 16.37
C GLY A 150 -13.00 5.86 15.32
N ASP A 151 -13.84 6.13 14.33
CA ASP A 151 -14.14 5.19 13.23
C ASP A 151 -13.17 5.31 12.05
N THR A 152 -12.06 6.04 12.23
CA THR A 152 -11.02 6.21 11.21
C THR A 152 -9.82 5.34 11.52
N ILE A 153 -9.43 4.51 10.57
CA ILE A 153 -8.20 3.74 10.57
C ILE A 153 -7.22 4.40 9.61
N ILE A 154 -6.00 4.63 10.06
CA ILE A 154 -4.91 5.17 9.28
C ILE A 154 -3.84 4.10 9.16
N GLY A 155 -3.74 3.48 7.98
CA GLY A 155 -2.71 2.52 7.64
C GLY A 155 -1.57 3.17 6.87
N GLU A 156 -0.33 2.90 7.27
CA GLU A 156 0.88 3.42 6.62
C GLU A 156 1.71 2.26 6.02
N ARG A 157 2.13 2.40 4.75
CA ARG A 157 3.03 1.46 4.05
C ARG A 157 4.23 2.20 3.48
N THR A 158 5.41 1.83 3.92
CA THR A 158 6.70 2.30 3.40
C THR A 158 7.04 1.48 2.15
N ILE A 159 7.36 2.17 1.05
CA ILE A 159 7.70 1.59 -0.24
C ILE A 159 9.15 1.93 -0.55
N GLU A 160 10.02 0.93 -0.46
CA GLU A 160 11.43 0.97 -0.86
C GLU A 160 11.67 0.17 -2.16
N ASN A 161 10.83 -0.85 -2.39
CA ASN A 161 10.93 -1.77 -3.51
C ASN A 161 9.60 -1.83 -4.30
N TYR A 162 9.67 -2.39 -5.49
CA TYR A 162 8.50 -2.89 -6.21
C TYR A 162 8.73 -4.33 -6.63
N TRP A 163 7.70 -5.15 -6.51
CA TRP A 163 7.72 -6.56 -6.92
C TRP A 163 7.05 -6.70 -8.28
N SER A 164 7.74 -7.24 -9.27
CA SER A 164 7.17 -7.50 -10.59
C SER A 164 7.82 -8.71 -11.24
N ASN A 165 7.06 -9.51 -11.98
CA ASN A 165 7.58 -10.70 -12.67
C ASN A 165 8.38 -11.65 -11.75
N LYS A 166 7.95 -11.79 -10.49
CA LYS A 166 8.62 -12.62 -9.47
C LYS A 166 10.03 -12.14 -9.11
N THR A 167 10.29 -10.84 -9.18
CA THR A 167 11.57 -10.24 -8.84
C THR A 167 11.36 -8.90 -8.14
N ASP A 168 12.17 -8.66 -7.13
CA ASP A 168 12.23 -7.40 -6.40
C ASP A 168 13.18 -6.43 -7.08
N TYR A 169 12.72 -5.20 -7.22
CA TYR A 169 13.49 -4.09 -7.75
C TYR A 169 13.40 -2.91 -6.79
N LYS A 170 14.48 -2.15 -6.69
CA LYS A 170 14.44 -0.90 -5.91
C LYS A 170 13.54 0.12 -6.60
N ILE A 171 12.80 0.90 -5.84
CA ILE A 171 12.01 2.00 -6.40
C ILE A 171 12.87 3.02 -7.16
N GLU A 172 14.16 3.14 -6.80
CA GLU A 172 15.13 4.00 -7.46
C GLU A 172 15.37 3.62 -8.94
N THR A 173 15.17 2.35 -9.30
CA THR A 173 15.39 1.85 -10.67
C THR A 173 14.16 1.97 -11.55
N ILE A 174 13.02 2.43 -11.01
CA ILE A 174 11.76 2.46 -11.74
C ILE A 174 11.78 3.52 -12.86
N SER A 175 11.38 3.11 -14.05
CA SER A 175 11.35 3.98 -15.24
C SER A 175 9.94 4.22 -15.78
N SER A 176 8.93 3.57 -15.20
CA SER A 176 7.54 3.60 -15.63
C SER A 176 6.65 4.27 -14.59
N ASP A 177 5.56 4.89 -15.05
CA ASP A 177 4.47 5.35 -14.19
C ASP A 177 3.77 4.13 -13.56
N ILE A 178 3.38 4.23 -12.29
CA ILE A 178 2.54 3.22 -11.62
C ILE A 178 1.10 3.72 -11.65
N TYR A 179 0.22 2.98 -12.30
CA TYR A 179 -1.22 3.19 -12.27
C TYR A 179 -1.81 2.48 -11.06
N ILE A 180 -2.60 3.20 -10.26
CA ILE A 180 -3.21 2.70 -9.03
C ILE A 180 -4.72 2.80 -9.13
N MET A 181 -5.42 1.71 -8.86
CA MET A 181 -6.86 1.70 -8.62
C MET A 181 -7.13 1.19 -7.21
N LEU A 182 -7.82 2.01 -6.41
CA LEU A 182 -8.38 1.63 -5.12
C LEU A 182 -9.85 1.32 -5.32
N LEU A 183 -10.30 0.23 -4.72
CA LEU A 183 -11.67 -0.24 -4.78
C LEU A 183 -12.14 -0.54 -3.36
N VAL A 184 -13.19 0.17 -2.93
CA VAL A 184 -13.89 -0.06 -1.67
C VAL A 184 -15.16 -0.84 -1.99
N VAL A 185 -15.39 -1.92 -1.26
CA VAL A 185 -16.53 -2.82 -1.47
C VAL A 185 -17.27 -3.06 -0.16
N GLU A 186 -18.54 -3.42 -0.29
CA GLU A 186 -19.35 -3.98 0.78
C GLU A 186 -19.10 -5.49 0.85
N HIS A 187 -18.87 -6.00 2.05
CA HIS A 187 -18.78 -7.43 2.32
C HIS A 187 -20.06 -7.94 2.98
N LYS A 188 -20.51 -9.12 2.56
CA LYS A 188 -21.57 -9.88 3.24
C LYS A 188 -21.11 -11.31 3.37
N ASN A 189 -21.12 -11.85 4.59
CA ASN A 189 -20.61 -13.20 4.89
C ASN A 189 -19.20 -13.40 4.32
N GLN A 190 -18.30 -12.43 4.57
CA GLN A 190 -16.90 -12.47 4.12
C GLN A 190 -16.69 -12.40 2.59
N GLN A 191 -17.75 -12.17 1.81
CA GLN A 191 -17.69 -12.08 0.35
C GLN A 191 -17.96 -10.65 -0.13
N PRO A 192 -17.21 -10.13 -1.10
CA PRO A 192 -17.53 -8.85 -1.72
C PRO A 192 -18.85 -8.98 -2.49
N VAL A 193 -19.81 -8.09 -2.21
CA VAL A 193 -21.14 -8.13 -2.85
C VAL A 193 -21.45 -6.89 -3.68
N LYS A 194 -20.82 -5.76 -3.39
CA LYS A 194 -21.09 -4.50 -4.06
C LYS A 194 -19.89 -3.57 -4.02
N GLU A 195 -19.61 -2.92 -5.13
CA GLU A 195 -18.68 -1.80 -5.17
C GLU A 195 -19.33 -0.55 -4.55
N LEU A 196 -18.65 0.05 -3.58
CA LEU A 196 -19.10 1.26 -2.89
C LEU A 196 -18.44 2.52 -3.45
N ASN A 197 -17.14 2.43 -3.70
CA ASN A 197 -16.35 3.54 -4.20
C ASN A 197 -15.12 3.03 -4.96
N ARG A 198 -14.62 3.81 -5.92
CA ARG A 198 -13.31 3.59 -6.53
C ARG A 198 -12.56 4.91 -6.67
N GLN A 199 -11.25 4.85 -6.48
CA GLN A 199 -10.33 5.97 -6.71
C GLN A 199 -9.19 5.52 -7.60
N LYS A 200 -8.65 6.46 -8.37
CA LYS A 200 -7.65 6.19 -9.40
C LYS A 200 -6.54 7.22 -9.31
N TYR A 201 -5.30 6.76 -9.28
CA TYR A 201 -4.12 7.61 -9.18
C TYR A 201 -3.02 7.14 -10.12
N ILE A 202 -2.11 8.06 -10.44
CA ILE A 202 -0.85 7.75 -11.13
C ILE A 202 0.29 8.21 -10.23
N ILE A 203 1.27 7.35 -10.00
CA ILE A 203 2.57 7.75 -9.47
C ILE A 203 3.52 7.91 -10.65
N ARG A 204 3.97 9.14 -10.87
CA ARG A 204 4.96 9.48 -11.88
C ARG A 204 6.29 9.78 -11.22
N PHE A 205 7.35 9.17 -11.73
CA PHE A 205 8.70 9.39 -11.23
C PHE A 205 9.42 10.44 -12.07
N ALA A 206 9.88 11.51 -11.43
CA ALA A 206 10.66 12.54 -12.08
C ALA A 206 11.97 11.94 -12.62
N VAL A 207 12.24 12.17 -13.90
CA VAL A 207 13.55 11.87 -14.48
C VAL A 207 14.54 12.87 -13.92
N ASN A 208 15.58 12.37 -13.24
CA ASN A 208 16.66 13.23 -12.77
C ASN A 208 17.27 13.95 -13.98
N LYS A 209 17.11 15.28 -14.07
CA LYS A 209 17.65 16.09 -15.18
C LYS A 209 19.16 15.90 -15.38
N ASN A 210 19.88 15.45 -14.34
CA ASN A 210 21.30 15.15 -14.38
C ASN A 210 21.67 13.87 -15.16
N GLU A 211 20.72 12.98 -15.50
CA GLU A 211 20.99 11.81 -16.34
C GLU A 211 21.17 12.16 -17.82
N HIS A 212 20.65 13.31 -18.27
CA HIS A 212 20.80 13.75 -19.67
C HIS A 212 22.25 14.12 -20.06
N HIS A 213 23.13 14.39 -19.08
CA HIS A 213 24.54 14.70 -19.39
C HIS A 213 25.45 13.46 -19.49
N ARG A 214 25.04 12.29 -18.99
CA ARG A 214 25.85 11.07 -19.14
C ARG A 214 25.55 10.30 -20.43
N GLY A 215 24.33 10.40 -20.96
CA GLY A 215 23.97 9.77 -22.24
C GLY A 215 24.54 10.46 -23.48
N PHE A 216 24.84 11.75 -23.41
CA PHE A 216 25.43 12.49 -24.53
C PHE A 216 26.94 12.26 -24.70
N ILE A 217 27.65 11.87 -23.64
CA ILE A 217 29.11 11.66 -23.72
C ILE A 217 29.43 10.35 -24.45
N TYR A 218 28.63 9.29 -24.30
CA TYR A 218 28.89 8.01 -24.98
C TYR A 218 28.58 8.03 -26.49
N ARG A 219 27.75 8.96 -26.98
CA ARG A 219 27.47 9.08 -28.42
C ARG A 219 28.53 9.85 -29.21
N ILE A 220 29.47 10.52 -28.52
CA ILE A 220 30.55 11.27 -29.17
C ILE A 220 31.79 10.40 -29.39
N PHE A 221 31.96 9.29 -28.64
CA PHE A 221 33.16 8.43 -28.77
C PHE A 221 32.99 7.20 -29.68
N SER A 222 31.80 6.93 -30.23
CA SER A 222 31.59 5.76 -31.11
C SER A 222 31.68 6.03 -32.61
N ASN A 223 32.02 7.25 -33.04
CA ASN A 223 32.09 7.61 -34.47
C ASN A 223 33.52 7.77 -35.04
N ASN A 224 34.57 7.38 -34.31
CA ASN A 224 35.95 7.41 -34.81
C ASN A 224 36.59 6.01 -34.92
N SER A 225 35.95 5.13 -35.68
CA SER A 225 36.57 3.93 -36.26
C SER A 225 36.64 4.13 -37.78
N LEU A 226 37.49 5.05 -38.25
CA LEU A 226 38.74 4.73 -38.96
C LEU A 226 38.58 3.59 -39.98
N TYR A 227 38.28 4.00 -41.21
CA TYR A 227 38.77 3.35 -42.41
C TYR A 227 40.30 3.43 -42.41
N TYR A 228 40.98 2.30 -42.32
CA TYR A 228 42.28 2.02 -42.93
C TYR A 228 42.44 0.51 -43.11
#